data_AF-A0A2A4PWD6-F1
#
_entry.id   AF-A0A2A4PWD6-F1
#
_cell.length_a   1.000
_cell.length_b   1.000
_cell.length_c   1.000
_cell.angle_alpha   90.00
_cell.angle_beta   90.00
_cell.angle_gamma   90.00
#
_symmetry.space_group_name_H-M   'P 1'
#
loop_
_entity.id
_entity.type
_entity.pdbx_description
1 polymer ?
#
loop_
_entity_poly.entity_id
_entity_poly.type
_entity_poly.pdbx_seq_one_letter_code
_entity_poly.pdbx_strand_id
1 'polypeptide(L)'
;MPKYLSDNGKETTVGLEKSTDLVHDFELRTTKKIINLPNVFYDLDKWDLRPESKEALDGLIKTLTDNPNIVIKIMSHTDSRADHTHNDGLSQKRAQSVVDYLIDQGIEIDRLEAKGYGKHKPLITDRAIGKLRTEEEKEAAHQSNRRTEFSIERTDYIPMNKRGNMDENPDGEQLLEEDKEEGKTEDPGGK
;
A
#
# COMPACT_ATOMS: atom_id res chain seq x y z
N MET A 1 0.04 18.91 3.09
CA MET A 1 -0.26 17.47 2.90
C MET A 1 0.67 16.63 3.76
N PRO A 2 0.18 15.52 4.35
CA PRO A 2 0.98 14.67 5.21
C PRO A 2 2.15 14.05 4.43
N LYS A 3 3.35 14.13 4.99
CA LYS A 3 4.59 13.60 4.39
C LYS A 3 4.78 12.09 4.66
N TYR A 4 3.78 11.47 5.29
CA TYR A 4 3.83 10.14 5.87
C TYR A 4 2.52 9.38 5.63
N LEU A 5 2.59 8.05 5.58
CA LEU A 5 1.45 7.15 5.61
C LEU A 5 0.86 7.09 7.02
N SER A 6 -0.46 7.03 7.11
CA SER A 6 -1.14 6.77 8.38
C SER A 6 -1.00 5.30 8.77
N ASP A 7 -0.74 5.05 10.04
CA ASP A 7 -0.75 3.73 10.67
C ASP A 7 -1.73 3.75 11.85
N ASN A 8 -2.45 2.65 12.06
CA ASN A 8 -3.56 2.56 13.00
C ASN A 8 -3.33 1.39 13.98
N GLY A 9 -3.43 1.66 15.28
CA GLY A 9 -3.35 0.68 16.37
C GLY A 9 -4.68 0.57 17.11
N LYS A 10 -4.99 -0.59 17.67
CA LYS A 10 -6.22 -0.83 18.45
C LYS A 10 -5.87 -1.50 19.76
N GLU A 11 -6.19 -0.83 20.87
CA GLU A 11 -6.05 -1.37 22.23
C GLU A 11 -7.40 -1.41 22.94
N THR A 12 -7.53 -2.31 23.92
CA THR A 12 -8.72 -2.44 24.76
C THR A 12 -8.34 -2.49 26.23
N THR A 13 -9.13 -1.83 27.07
CA THR A 13 -8.97 -1.85 28.54
C THR A 13 -9.81 -2.93 29.21
N VAL A 14 -10.62 -3.67 28.43
CA VAL A 14 -11.50 -4.71 28.96
C VAL A 14 -10.65 -5.84 29.56
N GLY A 15 -10.77 -6.04 30.88
CA GLY A 15 -10.03 -7.07 31.63
C GLY A 15 -8.78 -6.57 32.37
N LEU A 16 -8.45 -5.28 32.29
CA LEU A 16 -7.39 -4.70 33.10
C LEU A 16 -7.92 -4.33 34.49
N GLU A 17 -7.50 -5.09 35.51
CA GLU A 17 -7.90 -4.84 36.92
C GLU A 17 -7.01 -3.79 37.62
N LYS A 18 -5.91 -3.37 36.98
CA LYS A 18 -4.96 -2.38 37.52
C LYS A 18 -4.52 -1.40 36.44
N SER A 19 -4.21 -0.18 36.88
CA SER A 19 -3.64 0.87 36.04
C SER A 19 -2.38 0.36 35.35
N THR A 20 -2.42 0.35 34.01
CA THR A 20 -1.34 -0.13 33.16
C THR A 20 -1.15 0.89 32.04
N ASP A 21 0.10 1.25 31.75
CA ASP A 21 0.42 2.11 30.62
C ASP A 21 0.42 1.29 29.33
N LEU A 22 -0.44 1.66 28.39
CA LEU A 22 -0.48 1.07 27.05
C LEU A 22 0.34 1.96 26.11
N VAL A 23 1.46 1.44 25.63
CA VAL A 23 2.38 2.15 24.74
C VAL A 23 2.24 1.60 23.34
N HIS A 24 2.01 2.49 22.38
CA HIS A 24 2.01 2.18 20.95
C HIS A 24 3.10 2.99 20.23
N ASP A 25 4.02 2.26 19.60
CA ASP A 25 5.04 2.83 18.74
C ASP A 25 4.54 2.84 17.29
N PHE A 26 4.33 4.03 16.73
CA PHE A 26 3.94 4.20 15.33
C PHE A 26 5.14 4.59 14.47
N GLU A 27 5.45 3.78 13.46
CA GLU A 27 6.51 4.09 12.50
C GLU A 27 5.99 5.01 11.39
N LEU A 28 6.45 6.27 11.38
CA LEU A 28 6.12 7.22 10.33
C LEU A 28 6.84 6.87 9.01
N ARG A 29 6.14 6.21 8.09
CA ARG A 29 6.67 5.87 6.76
C ARG A 29 6.45 7.02 5.79
N THR A 30 7.52 7.59 5.24
CA THR A 30 7.39 8.69 4.27
C THR A 30 6.73 8.26 2.97
N THR A 31 5.92 9.14 2.38
CA THR A 31 5.23 8.88 1.10
C THR A 31 6.15 8.90 -0.13
N LYS A 32 7.37 9.45 -0.03
CA LYS A 32 8.31 9.56 -1.16
C LYS A 32 9.16 8.30 -1.41
N LYS A 33 9.00 7.26 -0.60
CA LYS A 33 9.85 6.07 -0.67
C LYS A 33 9.19 5.00 -1.54
N ILE A 34 9.99 4.33 -2.37
CA ILE A 34 9.59 3.08 -3.02
C ILE A 34 9.43 2.01 -1.94
N ILE A 35 8.28 1.36 -1.91
CA ILE A 35 7.98 0.30 -0.95
C ILE A 35 7.99 -1.03 -1.71
N ASN A 36 8.86 -1.93 -1.26
CA ASN A 36 8.97 -3.26 -1.84
C ASN A 36 7.80 -4.12 -1.36
N LEU A 37 7.28 -4.97 -2.25
CA LEU A 37 6.34 -6.04 -1.90
C LEU A 37 7.12 -7.36 -1.91
N PRO A 38 7.87 -7.68 -0.83
CA PRO A 38 8.86 -8.76 -0.83
C PRO A 38 8.27 -10.16 -1.11
N ASN A 39 6.95 -10.32 -0.99
CA ASN A 39 6.28 -11.61 -1.06
C ASN A 39 5.41 -11.77 -2.32
N VAL A 40 5.55 -10.91 -3.35
CA VAL A 40 4.85 -11.09 -4.63
C VAL A 40 5.69 -11.98 -5.54
N PHE A 41 5.24 -13.21 -5.74
CA PHE A 41 5.87 -14.26 -6.50
C PHE A 41 5.03 -14.66 -7.71
N TYR A 42 5.72 -15.03 -8.80
CA TYR A 42 5.12 -15.54 -10.02
C TYR A 42 5.83 -16.83 -10.43
N ASP A 43 5.11 -17.76 -11.06
CA ASP A 43 5.75 -18.90 -11.72
C ASP A 43 6.56 -18.41 -12.95
N LEU A 44 7.47 -19.26 -13.43
CA LEU A 44 8.26 -19.01 -14.63
C LEU A 44 7.35 -18.71 -15.83
N ASP A 45 7.60 -17.59 -16.51
CA ASP A 45 6.83 -17.09 -17.65
C ASP A 45 5.32 -16.91 -17.40
N LYS A 46 4.90 -16.89 -16.13
CA LYS A 46 3.52 -16.57 -15.74
C LYS A 46 3.42 -15.19 -15.11
N TRP A 47 2.19 -14.69 -15.14
CA TRP A 47 1.76 -13.46 -14.48
C TRP A 47 0.64 -13.70 -13.45
N ASP A 48 0.21 -14.94 -13.25
CA ASP A 48 -0.79 -15.29 -12.26
C ASP A 48 -0.22 -15.12 -10.85
N LEU A 49 -1.00 -14.47 -9.97
CA LEU A 49 -0.63 -14.29 -8.58
C LEU A 49 -0.82 -15.59 -7.81
N ARG A 50 0.27 -16.06 -7.20
CA ARG A 50 0.21 -17.21 -6.31
C ARG A 50 -0.53 -16.88 -5.02
N PRO A 51 -1.08 -17.87 -4.30
CA PRO A 51 -1.74 -17.66 -3.01
C PRO A 51 -0.86 -16.89 -2.01
N GLU A 52 0.43 -17.21 -1.94
CA GLU A 52 1.38 -16.54 -1.03
C GLU A 52 1.57 -15.06 -1.40
N SER A 53 1.36 -14.71 -2.67
CA SER A 53 1.41 -13.31 -3.14
C SER A 53 0.16 -12.53 -2.79
N LYS A 54 -0.98 -13.22 -2.63
CA LYS A 54 -2.23 -12.57 -2.19
C LYS A 54 -2.09 -12.08 -0.75
N GLU A 55 -1.52 -12.89 0.14
CA GLU A 55 -1.24 -12.48 1.53
C GLU A 55 -0.35 -11.21 1.59
N ALA A 56 0.63 -11.12 0.69
CA ALA A 56 1.48 -9.93 0.57
C ALA A 56 0.68 -8.69 0.16
N LEU A 57 -0.32 -8.86 -0.70
CA LEU A 57 -1.16 -7.80 -1.22
C LEU A 57 -2.25 -7.40 -0.22
N ASP A 58 -2.66 -8.26 0.70
CA ASP A 58 -3.61 -7.93 1.77
C ASP A 58 -3.09 -6.78 2.65
N GLY A 59 -1.79 -6.76 2.94
CA GLY A 59 -1.15 -5.64 3.64
C GLY A 59 -1.17 -4.32 2.83
N LEU A 60 -1.03 -4.42 1.51
CA LEU A 60 -1.16 -3.28 0.61
C LEU A 60 -2.61 -2.78 0.57
N ILE A 61 -3.59 -3.68 0.50
CA ILE A 61 -5.01 -3.37 0.54
C ILE A 61 -5.35 -2.62 1.84
N LYS A 62 -4.91 -3.12 3.00
CA LYS A 62 -5.08 -2.42 4.28
C LYS A 62 -4.51 -1.00 4.22
N THR A 63 -3.28 -0.86 3.70
CA THR A 63 -2.64 0.46 3.55
C THR A 63 -3.45 1.40 2.67
N LEU A 64 -3.98 0.92 1.54
CA LEU A 64 -4.80 1.71 0.62
C LEU A 64 -6.19 2.05 1.18
N THR A 65 -6.76 1.17 2.00
CA THR A 65 -8.02 1.40 2.70
C THR A 65 -7.86 2.44 3.82
N ASP A 66 -6.80 2.33 4.63
CA ASP A 66 -6.48 3.29 5.69
C ASP A 66 -6.10 4.68 5.13
N ASN A 67 -5.62 4.73 3.88
CA ASN A 67 -5.17 5.96 3.22
C ASN A 67 -5.96 6.18 1.92
N PRO A 68 -7.26 6.56 1.97
CA PRO A 68 -8.13 6.59 0.79
C PRO A 68 -7.75 7.65 -0.24
N ASN A 69 -6.92 8.65 0.13
CA ASN A 69 -6.53 9.76 -0.73
C ASN A 69 -5.24 9.54 -1.53
N ILE A 70 -4.64 8.35 -1.46
CA ILE A 70 -3.39 8.06 -2.17
C ILE A 70 -3.62 7.33 -3.49
N VAL A 71 -2.81 7.69 -4.49
CA VAL A 71 -2.66 7.01 -5.78
C VAL A 71 -1.30 6.32 -5.78
N ILE A 72 -1.28 5.04 -6.13
CA ILE A 72 -0.05 4.26 -6.20
C ILE A 72 0.28 3.86 -7.64
N LYS A 73 1.58 3.76 -7.90
CA LYS A 73 2.13 3.15 -9.11
C LYS A 73 2.74 1.80 -8.74
N ILE A 74 2.28 0.76 -9.39
CA ILE A 74 2.77 -0.61 -9.25
C ILE A 74 3.76 -0.87 -10.38
N MET A 75 4.96 -1.28 -9.99
CA MET A 75 6.10 -1.41 -10.88
C MET A 75 6.59 -2.85 -10.83
N SER A 76 6.58 -3.54 -11.96
CA SER A 76 7.09 -4.91 -12.05
C SER A 76 8.35 -4.97 -12.89
N HIS A 77 9.27 -5.85 -12.48
CA HIS A 77 10.60 -6.01 -13.06
C HIS A 77 10.86 -7.48 -13.39
N THR A 78 11.67 -7.72 -14.42
CA THR A 78 12.13 -9.05 -14.82
C THR A 78 13.64 -9.20 -14.62
N ASP A 79 14.13 -10.44 -14.78
CA ASP A 79 15.57 -10.65 -14.94
C ASP A 79 16.05 -10.26 -16.35
N SER A 80 17.37 -10.19 -16.51
CA SER A 80 18.04 -9.68 -17.70
C SER A 80 18.20 -10.70 -18.83
N ARG A 81 17.90 -11.99 -18.58
CA ARG A 81 18.32 -13.10 -19.44
C ARG A 81 17.50 -13.22 -20.72
N ALA A 82 16.20 -12.92 -20.67
CA ALA A 82 15.31 -12.98 -21.83
C ALA A 82 15.35 -11.69 -22.69
N ASP A 83 14.74 -11.73 -23.87
CA ASP A 83 14.66 -10.59 -24.78
C ASP A 83 13.95 -9.37 -24.16
N HIS A 84 14.30 -8.16 -24.60
CA HIS A 84 13.69 -6.92 -24.10
C HIS A 84 12.19 -6.88 -24.34
N THR A 85 11.74 -7.16 -25.58
CA THR A 85 10.31 -7.05 -25.92
C THR A 85 9.45 -8.03 -25.13
N HIS A 86 9.97 -9.24 -24.95
CA HIS A 86 9.32 -10.27 -24.13
C HIS A 86 9.24 -9.85 -22.65
N ASN A 87 10.35 -9.37 -22.07
CA ASN A 87 10.39 -8.93 -20.68
C ASN A 87 9.51 -7.71 -20.39
N ASP A 88 9.44 -6.77 -21.34
CA ASP A 88 8.58 -5.59 -21.23
C ASP A 88 7.10 -6.00 -21.21
N GLY A 89 6.70 -6.93 -22.08
CA GLY A 89 5.36 -7.51 -22.07
C GLY A 89 5.06 -8.29 -20.78
N LEU A 90 5.99 -9.15 -20.33
CA LEU A 90 5.82 -9.97 -19.13
C LEU A 90 5.69 -9.12 -17.87
N SER A 91 6.56 -8.13 -17.69
CA SER A 91 6.47 -7.21 -16.55
C SER A 91 5.19 -6.39 -16.56
N GLN A 92 4.73 -5.91 -17.73
CA GLN A 92 3.47 -5.17 -17.81
C GLN A 92 2.29 -6.05 -17.40
N LYS A 93 2.24 -7.30 -17.87
CA LYS A 93 1.21 -8.27 -17.45
C LYS A 93 1.24 -8.53 -15.95
N ARG A 94 2.42 -8.70 -15.37
CA ARG A 94 2.58 -8.90 -13.91
C ARG A 94 2.11 -7.71 -13.09
N ALA A 95 2.43 -6.49 -13.52
CA ALA A 95 1.92 -5.28 -12.88
C ALA A 95 0.39 -5.19 -13.01
N GLN A 96 -0.16 -5.56 -14.18
CA GLN A 96 -1.60 -5.59 -14.41
C GLN A 96 -2.30 -6.61 -13.52
N SER A 97 -1.78 -7.83 -13.36
CA SER A 97 -2.36 -8.85 -12.48
C SER A 97 -2.51 -8.36 -11.03
N VAL A 98 -1.55 -7.56 -10.54
CA VAL A 98 -1.63 -6.95 -9.20
C VAL A 98 -2.73 -5.91 -9.16
N VAL A 99 -2.83 -5.05 -10.18
CA VAL A 99 -3.91 -4.06 -10.28
C VAL A 99 -5.27 -4.74 -10.33
N ASP A 100 -5.44 -5.77 -11.17
CA ASP A 100 -6.69 -6.51 -11.32
C ASP A 100 -7.11 -7.16 -9.99
N TYR A 101 -6.15 -7.72 -9.23
CA TYR A 101 -6.42 -8.24 -7.89
C TYR A 101 -6.85 -7.14 -6.90
N LEU A 102 -6.18 -5.98 -6.90
CA LEU A 102 -6.57 -4.89 -6.01
C LEU A 102 -7.97 -4.33 -6.35
N ILE A 103 -8.32 -4.29 -7.63
CA ILE A 103 -9.68 -3.90 -8.08
C ILE A 103 -10.72 -4.91 -7.60
N ASP A 104 -10.44 -6.22 -7.74
CA ASP A 104 -11.31 -7.29 -7.24
C ASP A 104 -11.54 -7.20 -5.72
N GLN A 105 -10.54 -6.71 -4.98
CA GLN A 105 -10.63 -6.45 -3.54
C GLN A 105 -11.28 -5.09 -3.20
N GLY A 106 -11.79 -4.35 -4.19
CA GLY A 106 -12.57 -3.13 -4.01
C GLY A 106 -11.77 -1.82 -4.03
N ILE A 107 -10.51 -1.84 -4.48
CA ILE A 107 -9.74 -0.60 -4.67
C ILE A 107 -10.11 0.04 -6.02
N GLU A 108 -10.47 1.31 -5.98
CA GLU A 108 -10.80 2.10 -7.18
C GLU A 108 -9.66 2.11 -8.21
N ILE A 109 -10.00 1.86 -9.48
CA ILE A 109 -9.04 1.81 -10.60
C ILE A 109 -8.25 3.12 -10.76
N ASP A 110 -8.89 4.26 -10.51
CA ASP A 110 -8.27 5.59 -10.61
C ASP A 110 -7.11 5.80 -9.61
N ARG A 111 -7.00 4.93 -8.60
CA ARG A 111 -5.93 4.95 -7.60
C ARG A 111 -4.71 4.11 -8.00
N LEU A 112 -4.79 3.37 -9.10
CA LEU A 112 -3.84 2.33 -9.45
C LEU A 112 -3.23 2.59 -10.84
N GLU A 113 -1.91 2.69 -10.91
CA GLU A 113 -1.18 2.78 -12.17
C GLU A 113 -0.26 1.56 -12.34
N ALA A 114 -0.48 0.71 -13.35
CA ALA A 114 0.38 -0.43 -13.65
C ALA A 114 1.50 -0.07 -14.64
N LYS A 115 2.76 -0.31 -14.26
CA LYS A 115 3.91 -0.12 -15.14
C LYS A 115 4.88 -1.30 -15.14
N GLY A 116 5.06 -1.93 -16.30
CA GLY A 116 6.15 -2.86 -16.56
C GLY A 116 7.44 -2.12 -16.93
N TYR A 117 8.54 -2.42 -16.23
CA TYR A 117 9.87 -1.90 -16.56
C TYR A 117 10.78 -2.95 -17.22
N GLY A 118 10.29 -4.17 -17.42
CA GLY A 118 11.08 -5.29 -17.91
C GLY A 118 12.42 -5.39 -17.19
N LYS A 119 13.49 -5.47 -18.00
CA LYS A 119 14.88 -5.49 -17.52
C LYS A 119 15.58 -4.13 -17.56
N HIS A 120 14.85 -3.03 -17.81
CA HIS A 120 15.43 -1.69 -17.96
C HIS A 120 15.85 -1.05 -16.63
N LYS A 121 15.31 -1.53 -15.51
CA LYS A 121 15.63 -1.04 -14.15
C LYS A 121 16.01 -2.20 -13.20
N PRO A 122 17.18 -2.84 -13.41
CA PRO A 122 17.63 -3.93 -12.54
C PRO A 122 18.00 -3.37 -11.15
N LEU A 123 17.65 -4.11 -10.11
CA LEU A 123 18.15 -3.85 -8.75
C LEU A 123 19.64 -4.18 -8.68
N ILE A 124 20.00 -5.34 -9.26
CA ILE A 124 21.37 -5.81 -9.36
C ILE A 124 21.73 -5.89 -10.83
N THR A 125 22.68 -5.04 -11.25
CA THR A 125 23.14 -4.98 -12.66
C THR A 125 23.86 -6.27 -13.07
N ASP A 126 23.80 -6.63 -14.35
CA ASP A 126 24.51 -7.80 -14.89
C ASP A 126 26.01 -7.76 -14.62
N ARG A 127 26.61 -6.56 -14.59
CA ARG A 127 28.01 -6.37 -14.22
C ARG A 127 28.28 -6.78 -12.77
N ALA A 128 27.35 -6.53 -11.85
CA ALA A 128 27.47 -6.96 -10.47
C ALA A 128 27.23 -8.47 -10.33
N ILE A 129 26.24 -9.02 -11.04
CA ILE A 129 25.96 -10.46 -11.08
C ILE A 129 27.17 -11.23 -11.62
N GLY A 130 27.80 -10.76 -12.68
CA GLY A 130 28.99 -11.39 -13.28
C GLY A 130 30.23 -11.42 -12.36
N LYS A 131 30.25 -10.65 -11.27
CA LYS A 131 31.34 -10.67 -10.26
C LYS A 131 31.10 -11.70 -9.15
N LEU A 132 29.90 -12.28 -9.06
CA LEU A 132 29.56 -13.29 -8.06
C LEU A 132 30.27 -14.61 -8.38
N ARG A 133 30.64 -15.35 -7.34
CA ARG A 133 31.57 -16.49 -7.44
C ARG A 133 30.84 -17.79 -7.75
N THR A 134 29.63 -17.96 -7.24
CA THR A 134 28.85 -19.18 -7.43
C THR A 134 27.63 -18.93 -8.32
N GLU A 135 27.16 -19.97 -9.00
CA GLU A 135 25.92 -19.90 -9.78
C GLU A 135 24.70 -19.70 -8.88
N GLU A 136 24.74 -20.18 -7.64
CA GLU A 136 23.70 -19.95 -6.63
C GLU A 136 23.57 -18.47 -6.27
N GLU A 137 24.68 -17.77 -6.02
CA GLU A 137 24.69 -16.33 -5.77
C GLU A 137 24.11 -15.55 -6.97
N LYS A 138 24.46 -15.96 -8.20
CA LYS A 138 23.95 -15.35 -9.43
C LYS A 138 22.44 -15.56 -9.59
N GLU A 139 21.94 -16.78 -9.36
CA GLU A 139 20.50 -17.05 -9.45
C GLU A 139 19.72 -16.30 -8.37
N ALA A 140 20.25 -16.20 -7.15
CA ALA A 140 19.65 -15.37 -6.09
C ALA A 140 19.57 -13.89 -6.48
N ALA A 141 20.59 -13.37 -7.18
CA ALA A 141 20.56 -12.00 -7.70
C ALA A 141 19.52 -11.82 -8.83
N HIS A 142 19.41 -12.80 -9.74
CA HIS A 142 18.35 -12.79 -10.76
C HIS A 142 16.95 -12.88 -10.12
N GLN A 143 16.77 -13.69 -9.08
CA GLN A 143 15.52 -13.77 -8.32
C GLN A 143 15.18 -12.43 -7.66
N SER A 144 16.17 -11.73 -7.12
CA SER A 144 15.98 -10.40 -6.54
C SER A 144 15.55 -9.35 -7.60
N ASN A 145 15.93 -9.52 -8.87
CA ASN A 145 15.46 -8.66 -9.96
C ASN A 145 14.01 -8.95 -10.37
N ARG A 146 13.52 -10.19 -10.18
CA ARG A 146 12.13 -10.61 -10.42
C ARG A 146 11.22 -10.14 -9.28
N ARG A 147 11.00 -8.84 -9.19
CA ARG A 147 10.29 -8.18 -8.08
C ARG A 147 9.17 -7.27 -8.55
N THR A 148 8.23 -7.02 -7.66
CA THR A 148 7.22 -5.98 -7.79
C THR A 148 7.36 -4.99 -6.64
N GLU A 149 7.30 -3.71 -6.98
CA GLU A 149 7.44 -2.58 -6.07
C GLU A 149 6.22 -1.66 -6.25
N PHE A 150 5.94 -0.82 -5.26
CA PHE A 150 5.01 0.28 -5.45
C PHE A 150 5.58 1.59 -4.92
N SER A 151 5.10 2.69 -5.50
CA SER A 151 5.38 4.05 -5.04
C SER A 151 4.09 4.84 -4.95
N ILE A 152 4.04 5.81 -4.05
CA ILE A 152 2.92 6.76 -3.98
C ILE A 152 3.22 7.87 -4.97
N GLU A 153 2.37 8.01 -5.98
CA GLU A 153 2.51 9.05 -6.99
C GLU A 153 1.93 10.37 -6.49
N ARG A 154 0.74 10.29 -5.88
CA ARG A 154 -0.01 11.46 -5.43
C ARG A 154 -0.85 11.14 -4.19
N THR A 155 -1.20 12.17 -3.44
CA THR A 155 -1.96 12.08 -2.18
C THR A 155 -3.18 13.00 -2.17
N ASP A 156 -3.57 13.51 -3.33
CA ASP A 156 -4.66 14.46 -3.56
C ASP A 156 -5.91 13.80 -4.16
N TYR A 157 -5.95 12.47 -4.19
CA TYR A 157 -7.10 11.75 -4.73
C TYR A 157 -8.32 11.99 -3.84
N ILE A 158 -9.44 12.37 -4.47
CA ILE A 158 -10.73 12.51 -3.80
C ILE A 158 -11.59 11.32 -4.26
N PRO A 159 -11.88 10.36 -3.36
CA PRO A 159 -12.76 9.24 -3.67
C PRO A 159 -14.14 9.72 -4.13
N MET A 160 -14.76 9.00 -5.08
CA MET A 160 -16.04 9.39 -5.67
C MET A 160 -17.16 9.54 -4.62
N ASN A 161 -17.16 8.73 -3.56
CA ASN A 161 -18.14 8.84 -2.46
C ASN A 161 -18.08 10.18 -1.69
N LYS A 162 -16.95 10.91 -1.74
CA LYS A 162 -16.80 12.24 -1.15
C LYS A 162 -17.03 13.38 -2.14
N ARG A 163 -17.06 13.09 -3.46
CA ARG A 163 -17.33 14.11 -4.50
C ARG A 163 -18.80 14.54 -4.50
N GLY A 164 -19.72 13.61 -4.24
CA GLY A 164 -21.16 13.90 -4.17
C GLY A 164 -21.57 14.88 -3.05
N ASN A 165 -20.74 15.04 -2.01
CA ASN A 165 -21.01 15.98 -0.91
C ASN A 165 -20.38 17.37 -1.12
N MET A 166 -19.64 17.62 -2.22
CA MET A 166 -19.09 18.95 -2.54
C MET A 166 -19.99 19.79 -3.44
N ASP A 167 -20.88 19.15 -4.21
CA ASP A 167 -21.75 19.85 -5.16
C ASP A 167 -23.02 20.44 -4.51
N GLU A 168 -23.30 20.14 -3.23
CA GLU A 168 -24.53 20.58 -2.53
C GLU A 168 -24.34 21.71 -1.51
N ASN A 169 -23.12 22.23 -1.28
CA ASN A 169 -22.91 23.38 -0.40
C ASN A 169 -21.85 24.35 -0.97
N PRO A 170 -22.23 25.38 -1.74
CA PRO A 170 -21.30 26.39 -2.24
C PRO A 170 -20.77 27.33 -1.14
N ASP A 171 -21.43 27.34 0.03
CA ASP A 171 -21.15 28.28 1.11
C ASP A 171 -20.68 27.51 2.35
N GLY A 172 -19.36 27.44 2.52
CA GLY A 172 -18.72 26.64 3.57
C GLY A 172 -18.97 27.15 4.99
N GLU A 173 -20.04 26.66 5.63
CA GLU A 173 -20.13 26.54 7.08
C GLU A 173 -20.06 25.06 7.48
N GLN A 174 -18.89 24.64 7.97
CA GLN A 174 -18.78 23.40 8.73
C GLN A 174 -19.43 23.63 10.10
N LEU A 175 -20.62 23.07 10.31
CA LEU A 175 -21.18 22.91 11.65
C LEU A 175 -20.29 21.93 12.41
N LEU A 176 -19.55 22.45 13.39
CA LEU A 176 -18.92 21.67 14.44
C LEU A 176 -20.05 21.04 15.27
N GLU A 177 -20.20 19.72 15.19
CA GLU A 177 -20.98 18.99 16.19
C GLU A 177 -20.19 19.02 17.51
N GLU A 178 -20.56 19.97 18.38
CA GLU A 178 -20.15 19.96 19.78
C GLU A 178 -20.93 18.85 20.50
N ASP A 179 -20.23 17.78 20.86
CA ASP A 179 -20.71 16.78 21.81
C ASP A 179 -21.01 17.46 23.16
N LYS A 180 -22.29 17.77 23.39
CA LYS A 180 -22.79 18.18 24.71
C LYS A 180 -23.05 16.94 25.57
N GLU A 181 -22.06 16.55 26.37
CA GLU A 181 -22.32 15.82 27.61
C GLU A 181 -22.90 16.80 28.64
N GLU A 182 -24.24 16.86 28.73
CA GLU A 182 -24.90 17.49 29.87
C GLU A 182 -24.81 16.59 31.10
N GLY A 183 -23.92 16.96 32.03
CA GLY A 183 -23.97 16.50 33.40
C GLY A 183 -25.26 16.96 34.08
N LYS A 184 -26.06 16.00 34.57
CA LYS A 184 -27.11 16.27 35.56
C LYS A 184 -26.59 15.99 36.97
N THR A 185 -26.10 17.05 37.60
CA THR A 185 -26.19 17.20 39.05
C THR A 185 -27.53 17.84 39.38
N GLU A 186 -28.43 17.09 40.02
CA GLU A 186 -29.57 17.66 40.75
C GLU A 186 -29.62 17.03 42.14
N ASP A 187 -29.12 17.78 43.12
CA ASP A 187 -29.66 17.83 44.48
C ASP A 187 -30.39 19.18 44.60
N PRO A 188 -31.60 19.24 45.18
CA PRO A 188 -31.65 19.85 46.51
C PRO A 188 -32.72 19.24 47.44
N GLY A 189 -32.28 18.82 48.62
CA GLY A 189 -32.72 19.36 49.92
C GLY A 189 -34.21 19.34 50.32
N GLY A 190 -34.55 18.44 51.26
CA GLY A 190 -35.10 18.80 52.58
C GLY A 190 -36.59 19.16 52.74
N LYS A 191 -37.34 18.27 53.40
CA LYS A 191 -38.00 18.50 54.70
C LYS A 191 -38.45 17.19 55.34
#